data_AF-A0A1M6JSQ4-F1
#
_entry.id   AF-A0A1M6JSQ4-F1
#
_cell.length_a   1.000
_cell.length_b   1.000
_cell.length_c   1.000
_cell.angle_alpha   90.00
_cell.angle_beta   90.00
_cell.angle_gamma   90.00
#
_symmetry.space_group_name_H-M   'P 1'
#
loop_
_entity.id
_entity.type
_entity.pdbx_description
1 polymer ?
#
loop_
_entity_poly.entity_id
_entity_poly.type
_entity_poly.pdbx_seq_one_letter_code
_entity_poly.pdbx_strand_id
1 'polypeptide(L)'
;MKRFFSFIVSVILIIGLINPVVYAVDDDGKIDLYEVFSSKEDKMKNEVGSRIYKWSMHLPDDAVIYKSERANFFDMSTNSYQASVELEVNKNKDELTLEEMLYKIQNESIRENYWDWGDKEFVVDIVKDNLGQRYIRTIKANKVYDRFMVDEAAEELGEYIENRIYIANNYIYDLTISMDGEFYRQHEEMFDKLASSFKLSFEENNPYIKELSDSVSTTREYKNKSYGWKLVMSPYWKVEGTPNSRYQKFRPVYSDEELDVDSKIEEDSEDELKISEGITVSLISSAEAGENASKWAQEEIQLFKDNYNSDVYDIIKSEARKQGNIDTYHVVIKYKTVTKKPYIVHNLYAVGNGYKYLVSAIMTEEQYKDDKKRNSFENMVNSFELDKECLSKYLGKIITAKSIINLNDLKELKMKKYNFKTKVTKSWNTFNDRDYFYDDFYYNKYEDSAYRGDISNDEHISVFEPTSNMSLDMSAGLDTNEINEIVKERVEKFIEDDEIRMGLAQVKIKSAKYNGANLYYIEKEYNLDAINNFVNEDETKVYDLEKLKNEYEYIIKIGKDTYIQSIMLPVANSTSKNKLKVNNIWENTFVNEVNYSKVNLQWKEHNLKEFDKERK
;
A
#
# COMPACT_ATOMS: atom_id res chain seq x y z
N MET A 1 -40.40 -2.45 65.38
CA MET A 1 -40.10 -1.50 64.28
C MET A 1 -38.64 -1.04 64.24
N LYS A 2 -38.02 -0.51 65.31
CA LYS A 2 -36.60 -0.06 65.26
C LYS A 2 -35.57 -1.14 64.88
N ARG A 3 -35.74 -2.39 65.32
CA ARG A 3 -34.83 -3.51 64.97
C ARG A 3 -34.95 -3.97 63.51
N PHE A 4 -36.11 -3.78 62.89
CA PHE A 4 -36.34 -4.16 61.49
C PHE A 4 -35.76 -3.11 60.54
N PHE A 5 -35.86 -1.83 60.91
CA PHE A 5 -35.23 -0.74 60.18
C PHE A 5 -33.69 -0.76 60.27
N SER A 6 -33.11 -1.09 61.43
CA SER A 6 -31.65 -1.27 61.52
C SER A 6 -31.15 -2.45 60.69
N PHE A 7 -31.93 -3.53 60.57
CA PHE A 7 -31.53 -4.67 59.74
C PHE A 7 -31.55 -4.32 58.24
N ILE A 8 -32.57 -3.58 57.78
CA ILE A 8 -32.68 -3.14 56.39
C ILE A 8 -31.57 -2.12 56.04
N VAL A 9 -31.27 -1.18 56.93
CA VAL A 9 -30.19 -0.19 56.70
C VAL A 9 -28.81 -0.87 56.68
N SER A 10 -28.57 -1.88 57.51
CA SER A 10 -27.32 -2.66 57.48
C SER A 10 -27.19 -3.51 56.21
N VAL A 11 -28.29 -4.08 55.68
CA VAL A 11 -28.27 -4.84 54.42
C VAL A 11 -28.00 -3.92 53.21
N ILE A 12 -28.56 -2.71 53.21
CA ILE A 12 -28.32 -1.71 52.15
C ILE A 12 -26.87 -1.19 52.18
N LEU A 13 -26.27 -1.02 53.37
CA LEU A 13 -24.87 -0.62 53.52
C LEU A 13 -23.88 -1.73 53.12
N ILE A 14 -24.26 -3.01 53.24
CA ILE A 14 -23.42 -4.15 52.79
C ILE A 14 -23.47 -4.30 51.26
N ILE A 15 -24.61 -4.03 50.62
CA ILE A 15 -24.73 -4.03 49.14
C ILE A 15 -23.94 -2.87 48.52
N GLY A 16 -23.84 -1.72 49.21
CA GLY A 16 -23.02 -0.57 48.79
C GLY A 16 -21.50 -0.72 48.97
N LEU A 17 -21.04 -1.79 49.63
CA LEU A 17 -19.60 -2.11 49.82
C LEU A 17 -19.09 -3.16 48.82
N ILE A 18 -19.98 -3.72 47.99
CA ILE A 18 -19.58 -4.53 46.86
C ILE A 18 -19.19 -3.54 45.76
N ASN A 19 -17.89 -3.32 45.59
CA ASN A 19 -17.40 -2.60 44.40
C ASN A 19 -18.06 -3.24 43.17
N PRO A 20 -18.64 -2.46 42.25
CA PRO A 20 -18.96 -3.02 40.95
C PRO A 20 -17.66 -3.62 40.44
N VAL A 21 -17.66 -4.93 40.23
CA VAL A 21 -16.64 -5.56 39.42
C VAL A 21 -16.91 -5.01 38.02
N VAL A 22 -16.32 -3.86 37.75
CA VAL A 22 -16.06 -3.40 36.40
C VAL A 22 -15.11 -4.46 35.88
N TYR A 23 -15.66 -5.42 35.13
CA TYR A 23 -14.85 -6.15 34.19
C TYR A 23 -14.19 -5.07 33.33
N ALA A 24 -12.88 -4.91 33.51
CA ALA A 24 -12.08 -4.35 32.46
C ALA A 24 -12.41 -5.23 31.24
N VAL A 25 -13.05 -4.62 30.24
CA VAL A 25 -13.09 -5.21 28.93
C VAL A 25 -11.63 -5.29 28.53
N ASP A 26 -11.06 -6.50 28.60
CA ASP A 26 -9.81 -6.80 27.95
C ASP A 26 -10.01 -6.41 26.48
N ASP A 27 -9.33 -5.35 26.08
CA ASP A 27 -9.24 -4.90 24.69
C ASP A 27 -8.43 -5.96 23.93
N ASP A 28 -9.14 -7.01 23.51
CA ASP A 28 -8.61 -8.21 22.86
C ASP A 28 -8.38 -8.02 21.36
N GLY A 29 -8.41 -6.77 20.87
CA GLY A 29 -8.19 -6.45 19.47
C GLY A 29 -9.26 -7.03 18.55
N LYS A 30 -10.42 -7.43 19.09
CA LYS A 30 -11.61 -7.70 18.27
C LYS A 30 -12.18 -6.37 17.81
N ILE A 31 -12.37 -6.25 16.50
CA ILE A 31 -13.29 -5.26 15.94
C ILE A 31 -14.66 -5.63 16.49
N ASP A 32 -15.25 -4.72 17.27
CA ASP A 32 -16.58 -4.91 17.81
C ASP A 32 -17.59 -4.73 16.66
N LEU A 33 -17.82 -5.81 15.94
CA LEU A 33 -18.78 -5.88 14.84
C LEU A 33 -20.23 -5.82 15.36
N TYR A 34 -20.44 -5.92 16.68
CA TYR A 34 -21.74 -5.89 17.34
C TYR A 34 -21.78 -4.74 18.32
N GLU A 35 -21.94 -3.52 17.81
CA GLU A 35 -22.08 -2.36 18.68
C GLU A 35 -23.47 -2.36 19.33
N VAL A 36 -23.61 -3.11 20.43
CA VAL A 36 -24.74 -2.96 21.34
C VAL A 36 -24.63 -1.55 21.92
N PHE A 37 -25.69 -0.74 21.80
CA PHE A 37 -25.77 0.63 22.33
C PHE A 37 -25.27 0.72 23.78
N SER A 38 -23.99 1.04 23.95
CA SER A 38 -23.35 1.03 25.26
C SER A 38 -22.39 2.19 25.48
N SER A 39 -22.11 3.02 24.46
CA SER A 39 -21.43 4.30 24.66
C SER A 39 -22.40 5.30 25.32
N LYS A 40 -21.90 6.17 26.21
CA LYS A 40 -22.68 7.28 26.78
C LYS A 40 -23.08 8.31 25.71
N GLU A 41 -22.37 8.35 24.58
CA GLU A 41 -22.49 9.35 23.52
C GLU A 41 -23.63 9.02 22.55
N ASP A 42 -23.96 7.74 22.38
CA ASP A 42 -25.00 7.31 21.43
C ASP A 42 -26.40 7.18 22.04
N LYS A 43 -26.55 7.36 23.36
CA LYS A 43 -27.85 7.24 24.06
C LYS A 43 -28.93 8.24 23.60
N MET A 44 -28.55 9.28 22.88
CA MET A 44 -29.46 10.31 22.37
C MET A 44 -29.73 10.16 20.87
N LYS A 45 -29.12 9.19 20.18
CA LYS A 45 -29.28 8.99 18.74
C LYS A 45 -30.60 8.28 18.47
N ASN A 46 -31.38 8.79 17.51
CA ASN A 46 -32.68 8.24 17.10
C ASN A 46 -32.77 7.97 15.58
N GLU A 47 -31.66 8.21 14.88
CA GLU A 47 -31.44 7.90 13.47
C GLU A 47 -30.06 7.26 13.29
N VAL A 48 -29.90 6.51 12.21
CA VAL A 48 -28.63 5.89 11.78
C VAL A 48 -28.42 6.17 10.29
N GLY A 49 -27.18 6.31 9.83
CA GLY A 49 -26.91 6.56 8.42
C GLY A 49 -25.45 6.53 8.02
N SER A 50 -25.19 6.79 6.73
CA SER A 50 -23.84 6.92 6.18
C SER A 50 -23.67 8.23 5.42
N ARG A 51 -22.69 9.04 5.82
CA ARG A 51 -22.26 10.25 5.09
C ARG A 51 -21.65 9.92 3.75
N ILE A 52 -20.95 8.79 3.62
CA ILE A 52 -20.33 8.37 2.36
C ILE A 52 -21.41 8.00 1.36
N TYR A 53 -22.28 7.07 1.76
CA TYR A 53 -23.33 6.54 0.90
C TYR A 53 -24.59 7.39 0.88
N LYS A 54 -24.64 8.52 1.59
CA LYS A 54 -25.74 9.50 1.56
C LYS A 54 -27.11 8.89 1.91
N TRP A 55 -27.22 8.17 3.02
CA TRP A 55 -28.51 7.67 3.50
C TRP A 55 -28.66 7.83 5.02
N SER A 56 -29.89 7.91 5.51
CA SER A 56 -30.22 7.75 6.93
C SER A 56 -31.60 7.11 7.13
N MET A 57 -31.86 6.54 8.31
CA MET A 57 -33.16 6.00 8.69
C MET A 57 -33.40 6.05 10.20
N HIS A 58 -34.65 5.82 10.63
CA HIS A 58 -35.00 5.77 12.04
C HIS A 58 -34.31 4.60 12.74
N LEU A 59 -33.87 4.86 13.96
CA LEU A 59 -33.20 3.91 14.83
C LEU A 59 -34.04 3.66 16.10
N PRO A 60 -34.66 2.47 16.25
CA PRO A 60 -35.36 2.08 17.48
C PRO A 60 -34.43 2.05 18.71
N ASP A 61 -34.97 2.38 19.88
CA ASP A 61 -34.21 2.47 21.15
C ASP A 61 -33.56 1.14 21.57
N ASP A 62 -34.13 0.01 21.13
CA ASP A 62 -33.66 -1.34 21.44
C ASP A 62 -32.97 -2.05 20.26
N ALA A 63 -32.63 -1.29 19.23
CA ALA A 63 -31.97 -1.83 18.04
C ALA A 63 -30.61 -2.47 18.39
N VAL A 64 -30.25 -3.52 17.68
CA VAL A 64 -28.91 -4.10 17.65
C VAL A 64 -28.40 -3.95 16.23
N ILE A 65 -27.28 -3.25 16.06
CA ILE A 65 -26.73 -2.95 14.74
C ILE A 65 -25.49 -3.80 14.49
N TYR A 66 -25.43 -4.36 13.30
CA TYR A 66 -24.24 -4.86 12.66
C TYR A 66 -23.89 -3.97 11.46
N LYS A 67 -22.60 -3.70 11.25
CA LYS A 67 -22.12 -3.04 10.05
C LYS A 67 -20.86 -3.70 9.55
N SER A 68 -20.70 -3.72 8.24
CA SER A 68 -19.40 -3.96 7.63
C SER A 68 -18.39 -2.88 8.06
N GLU A 69 -17.09 -3.20 8.07
CA GLU A 69 -16.03 -2.20 8.35
C GLU A 69 -16.12 -0.97 7.43
N ARG A 70 -16.67 -1.18 6.23
CA ARG A 70 -16.82 -0.24 5.12
C ARG A 70 -18.12 0.57 5.16
N ALA A 71 -19.06 0.14 6.01
CA ALA A 71 -20.39 0.73 6.16
C ALA A 71 -21.25 0.73 4.88
N ASN A 72 -20.93 -0.10 3.88
CA ASN A 72 -21.77 -0.31 2.69
C ASN A 72 -22.85 -1.38 2.94
N PHE A 73 -22.55 -2.34 3.82
CA PHE A 73 -23.53 -3.25 4.40
C PHE A 73 -23.87 -2.85 5.84
N PHE A 74 -25.17 -2.82 6.13
CA PHE A 74 -25.78 -2.53 7.42
C PHE A 74 -26.88 -3.55 7.70
N ASP A 75 -26.91 -4.08 8.92
CA ASP A 75 -28.01 -4.91 9.42
C ASP A 75 -28.43 -4.42 10.80
N MET A 76 -29.73 -4.39 11.05
CA MET A 76 -30.32 -3.95 12.30
C MET A 76 -31.43 -4.91 12.69
N SER A 77 -31.47 -5.33 13.95
CA SER A 77 -32.60 -6.07 14.53
C SER A 77 -33.18 -5.31 15.72
N THR A 78 -34.49 -5.37 15.92
CA THR A 78 -35.19 -4.71 17.04
C THR A 78 -36.28 -5.62 17.58
N ASN A 79 -36.31 -5.80 18.91
CA ASN A 79 -37.32 -6.62 19.55
C ASN A 79 -38.66 -5.87 19.68
N SER A 80 -38.62 -4.54 19.84
CA SER A 80 -39.81 -3.71 20.04
C SER A 80 -40.67 -3.58 18.78
N TYR A 81 -40.06 -3.69 17.59
CA TYR A 81 -40.77 -3.75 16.31
C TYR A 81 -40.88 -5.18 15.77
N GLN A 82 -40.26 -6.18 16.44
CA GLN A 82 -40.12 -7.56 15.93
C GLN A 82 -39.66 -7.60 14.47
N ALA A 83 -38.65 -6.79 14.17
CA ALA A 83 -38.22 -6.54 12.80
C ALA A 83 -36.70 -6.54 12.64
N SER A 84 -36.25 -6.84 11.43
CA SER A 84 -34.88 -6.60 10.98
C SER A 84 -34.85 -5.73 9.72
N VAL A 85 -33.76 -5.01 9.54
CA VAL A 85 -33.48 -4.16 8.39
C VAL A 85 -32.08 -4.45 7.90
N GLU A 86 -31.96 -4.89 6.67
CA GLU A 86 -30.71 -5.08 5.96
C GLU A 86 -30.61 -4.01 4.86
N LEU A 87 -29.44 -3.39 4.72
CA LEU A 87 -29.14 -2.46 3.64
C LEU A 87 -27.78 -2.79 3.04
N GLU A 88 -27.77 -3.04 1.74
CA GLU A 88 -26.56 -3.10 0.94
C GLU A 88 -26.50 -1.91 -0.02
N VAL A 89 -25.35 -1.22 -0.07
CA VAL A 89 -25.13 -0.10 -0.97
C VAL A 89 -24.01 -0.41 -1.94
N ASN A 90 -24.33 -0.34 -3.24
CA ASN A 90 -23.42 -0.63 -4.34
C ASN A 90 -23.30 0.58 -5.27
N LYS A 91 -22.11 0.84 -5.83
CA LYS A 91 -21.98 1.91 -6.83
C LYS A 91 -22.72 1.56 -8.11
N ASN A 92 -23.45 2.52 -8.65
CA ASN A 92 -24.10 2.40 -9.96
C ASN A 92 -23.09 2.63 -11.11
N LYS A 93 -22.12 1.71 -11.26
CA LYS A 93 -21.03 1.83 -12.25
C LYS A 93 -21.53 1.91 -13.69
N ASP A 94 -22.67 1.28 -13.97
CA ASP A 94 -23.28 1.20 -15.31
C ASP A 94 -24.31 2.32 -15.56
N GLU A 95 -24.44 3.29 -14.64
CA GLU A 95 -25.42 4.39 -14.73
C GLU A 95 -26.88 3.93 -14.95
N LEU A 96 -27.25 2.77 -14.39
CA LEU A 96 -28.56 2.14 -14.54
C LEU A 96 -29.70 3.04 -14.06
N THR A 97 -30.81 3.02 -14.80
CA THR A 97 -32.13 3.45 -14.33
C THR A 97 -32.83 2.35 -13.52
N LEU A 98 -33.91 2.68 -12.79
CA LEU A 98 -34.70 1.68 -12.06
C LEU A 98 -35.33 0.65 -13.01
N GLU A 99 -35.74 1.09 -14.20
CA GLU A 99 -36.30 0.22 -15.22
C GLU A 99 -35.26 -0.77 -15.76
N GLU A 100 -34.02 -0.32 -16.00
CA GLU A 100 -32.91 -1.19 -16.41
C GLU A 100 -32.46 -2.11 -15.28
N MET A 101 -32.47 -1.65 -14.04
CA MET A 101 -32.20 -2.49 -12.87
C MET A 101 -33.27 -3.56 -12.70
N LEU A 102 -34.55 -3.21 -12.83
CA LEU A 102 -35.65 -4.19 -12.78
C LEU A 102 -35.54 -5.20 -13.93
N TYR A 103 -35.23 -4.72 -15.15
CA TYR A 103 -34.96 -5.60 -16.27
C TYR A 103 -33.76 -6.52 -15.97
N LYS A 104 -32.68 -6.01 -15.38
CA LYS A 104 -31.51 -6.81 -14.99
C LYS A 104 -31.87 -7.86 -13.95
N ILE A 105 -32.56 -7.51 -12.86
CA ILE A 105 -33.05 -8.44 -11.83
C ILE A 105 -33.90 -9.56 -12.46
N GLN A 106 -34.82 -9.18 -13.36
CA GLN A 106 -35.68 -10.13 -14.05
C GLN A 106 -34.92 -11.03 -15.04
N ASN A 107 -33.84 -10.55 -15.67
CA ASN A 107 -33.10 -11.28 -16.70
C ASN A 107 -31.81 -11.96 -16.24
N GLU A 108 -31.20 -11.55 -15.13
CA GLU A 108 -30.08 -12.28 -14.51
C GLU A 108 -30.53 -13.70 -14.13
N SER A 109 -31.81 -13.85 -13.80
CA SER A 109 -32.49 -15.15 -13.59
C SER A 109 -32.59 -16.07 -14.82
N ILE A 110 -32.23 -15.60 -16.03
CA ILE A 110 -32.39 -16.36 -17.28
C ILE A 110 -31.15 -17.20 -17.62
N ARG A 111 -29.97 -16.85 -17.11
CA ARG A 111 -28.71 -17.56 -17.44
C ARG A 111 -28.49 -18.83 -16.62
N GLU A 112 -29.11 -18.96 -15.46
CA GLU A 112 -29.10 -20.17 -14.63
C GLU A 112 -30.52 -20.73 -14.51
N ASN A 113 -30.88 -21.67 -15.39
CA ASN A 113 -32.09 -22.51 -15.39
C ASN A 113 -33.12 -22.23 -14.26
N TYR A 114 -34.21 -21.53 -14.58
CA TYR A 114 -35.46 -21.43 -13.80
C TYR A 114 -35.31 -21.03 -12.31
N TRP A 115 -35.74 -19.81 -11.96
CA TRP A 115 -36.19 -19.48 -10.60
C TRP A 115 -35.30 -20.03 -9.46
N ASP A 116 -34.00 -19.73 -9.47
CA ASP A 116 -33.19 -19.86 -8.23
C ASP A 116 -33.45 -18.71 -7.23
N TRP A 117 -34.51 -17.92 -7.48
CA TRP A 117 -35.24 -17.17 -6.46
C TRP A 117 -36.26 -18.10 -5.80
N GLY A 118 -35.81 -18.96 -4.90
CA GLY A 118 -36.74 -19.75 -4.06
C GLY A 118 -37.64 -18.95 -3.09
N ASP A 119 -37.79 -17.63 -3.25
CA ASP A 119 -38.66 -16.78 -2.43
C ASP A 119 -40.02 -16.69 -3.12
N LYS A 120 -41.14 -16.89 -2.41
CA LYS A 120 -42.47 -16.55 -2.94
C LYS A 120 -42.63 -15.04 -2.99
N GLU A 121 -42.57 -14.47 -4.18
CA GLU A 121 -42.83 -13.06 -4.43
C GLU A 121 -44.31 -12.81 -4.72
N PHE A 122 -44.92 -11.85 -4.03
CA PHE A 122 -46.32 -11.48 -4.18
C PHE A 122 -46.50 -10.18 -4.98
N VAL A 123 -45.52 -9.28 -4.90
CA VAL A 123 -45.55 -7.98 -5.58
C VAL A 123 -44.15 -7.65 -6.08
N VAL A 124 -44.06 -7.19 -7.33
CA VAL A 124 -42.88 -6.51 -7.90
C VAL A 124 -43.36 -5.32 -8.72
N ASP A 125 -43.13 -4.09 -8.26
CA ASP A 125 -43.51 -2.87 -8.97
C ASP A 125 -42.56 -1.69 -8.72
N ILE A 126 -42.68 -0.64 -9.55
CA ILE A 126 -41.95 0.63 -9.32
C ILE A 126 -42.95 1.64 -8.75
N VAL A 127 -42.77 2.01 -7.49
CA VAL A 127 -43.65 2.91 -6.75
C VAL A 127 -42.89 4.15 -6.28
N LYS A 128 -43.59 5.07 -5.60
CA LYS A 128 -43.00 6.24 -4.95
C LYS A 128 -43.24 6.17 -3.46
N ASP A 129 -42.21 6.52 -2.69
CA ASP A 129 -42.35 6.67 -1.24
C ASP A 129 -43.03 8.00 -0.86
N ASN A 130 -43.16 8.24 0.44
CA ASN A 130 -43.77 9.44 1.00
C ASN A 130 -42.97 10.72 0.76
N LEU A 131 -41.70 10.61 0.35
CA LEU A 131 -40.81 11.71 0.00
C LEU A 131 -40.77 11.96 -1.53
N GLY A 132 -41.40 11.09 -2.31
CA GLY A 132 -41.53 11.17 -3.76
C GLY A 132 -40.41 10.43 -4.52
N GLN A 133 -39.53 9.72 -3.82
CA GLN A 133 -38.45 8.93 -4.41
C GLN A 133 -39.04 7.66 -5.02
N ARG A 134 -38.59 7.35 -6.24
CA ARG A 134 -38.98 6.12 -6.94
C ARG A 134 -38.10 4.97 -6.47
N TYR A 135 -38.69 3.78 -6.33
CA TYR A 135 -37.96 2.56 -6.00
C TYR A 135 -38.65 1.33 -6.58
N ILE A 136 -37.89 0.25 -6.78
CA ILE A 136 -38.46 -1.07 -7.04
C ILE A 136 -38.88 -1.66 -5.70
N ARG A 137 -40.14 -2.03 -5.56
CA ARG A 137 -40.69 -2.71 -4.39
C ARG A 137 -40.91 -4.18 -4.72
N THR A 138 -40.38 -5.05 -3.87
CA THR A 138 -40.63 -6.49 -3.91
C THR A 138 -41.18 -6.95 -2.56
N ILE A 139 -42.38 -7.51 -2.53
CA ILE A 139 -42.96 -8.14 -1.33
C ILE A 139 -42.85 -9.65 -1.46
N LYS A 140 -42.29 -10.32 -0.45
CA LYS A 140 -41.99 -11.75 -0.50
C LYS A 140 -42.13 -12.44 0.86
N ALA A 141 -42.19 -13.77 0.84
CA ALA A 141 -42.12 -14.62 2.03
C ALA A 141 -40.75 -15.29 2.19
N ASN A 142 -40.39 -15.62 3.44
CA ASN A 142 -39.14 -16.32 3.76
C ASN A 142 -39.21 -17.80 3.31
N LYS A 143 -38.22 -18.23 2.51
CA LYS A 143 -38.10 -19.62 1.97
C LYS A 143 -38.15 -20.72 3.04
N VAL A 144 -37.76 -20.40 4.28
CA VAL A 144 -37.77 -21.39 5.37
C VAL A 144 -39.19 -21.85 5.67
N TYR A 145 -40.17 -20.93 5.71
CA TYR A 145 -41.56 -21.29 6.01
C TYR A 145 -42.20 -22.13 4.91
N ASP A 146 -41.82 -21.92 3.65
CA ASP A 146 -42.26 -22.74 2.51
C ASP A 146 -41.87 -24.23 2.61
N ARG A 147 -40.86 -24.55 3.43
CA ARG A 147 -40.44 -25.94 3.67
C ARG A 147 -41.18 -26.61 4.83
N PHE A 148 -41.77 -25.83 5.75
CA PHE A 148 -42.26 -26.35 7.03
C PHE A 148 -43.73 -26.00 7.35
N MET A 149 -44.33 -25.06 6.64
CA MET A 149 -45.71 -24.60 6.85
C MET A 149 -46.55 -24.73 5.57
N VAL A 150 -47.85 -24.96 5.73
CA VAL A 150 -48.83 -24.83 4.63
C VAL A 150 -49.09 -23.35 4.34
N ASP A 151 -49.46 -22.98 3.11
CA ASP A 151 -49.55 -21.58 2.66
C ASP A 151 -50.33 -20.67 3.63
N GLU A 152 -51.49 -21.09 4.13
CA GLU A 152 -52.27 -20.32 5.11
C GLU A 152 -51.50 -20.07 6.42
N ALA A 153 -50.74 -21.05 6.92
CA ALA A 153 -49.94 -20.92 8.13
C ALA A 153 -48.62 -20.17 7.87
N ALA A 154 -48.07 -20.21 6.66
CA ALA A 154 -46.92 -19.40 6.27
C ALA A 154 -47.29 -17.92 6.10
N GLU A 155 -48.49 -17.65 5.57
CA GLU A 155 -49.06 -16.30 5.50
C GLU A 155 -49.48 -15.79 6.90
N GLU A 156 -49.93 -16.68 7.79
CA GLU A 156 -50.32 -16.33 9.16
C GLU A 156 -49.12 -16.22 10.12
N LEU A 157 -48.14 -17.13 10.09
CA LEU A 157 -47.08 -17.23 11.10
C LEU A 157 -45.68 -16.97 10.55
N GLY A 158 -45.55 -16.65 9.26
CA GLY A 158 -44.28 -16.34 8.62
C GLY A 158 -43.82 -14.89 8.84
N GLU A 159 -42.78 -14.48 8.11
CA GLU A 159 -42.30 -13.09 8.09
C GLU A 159 -42.92 -12.31 6.92
N TYR A 160 -43.28 -11.05 7.17
CA TYR A 160 -43.54 -10.07 6.13
C TYR A 160 -42.21 -9.44 5.69
N ILE A 161 -41.80 -9.65 4.44
CA ILE A 161 -40.55 -9.11 3.90
C ILE A 161 -40.87 -8.15 2.75
N GLU A 162 -40.38 -6.91 2.87
CA GLU A 162 -40.38 -5.94 1.78
C GLU A 162 -38.95 -5.54 1.44
N ASN A 163 -38.58 -5.74 0.18
CA ASN A 163 -37.35 -5.28 -0.41
C ASN A 163 -37.61 -3.99 -1.22
N ARG A 164 -36.73 -3.00 -1.06
CA ARG A 164 -36.81 -1.68 -1.70
C ARG A 164 -35.47 -1.33 -2.34
N ILE A 165 -35.44 -1.27 -3.67
CA ILE A 165 -34.24 -0.89 -4.42
C ILE A 165 -34.37 0.55 -4.93
N TYR A 166 -33.50 1.44 -4.44
CA TYR A 166 -33.41 2.83 -4.86
C TYR A 166 -32.16 3.06 -5.71
N ILE A 167 -32.24 4.01 -6.64
CA ILE A 167 -31.06 4.52 -7.36
C ILE A 167 -30.99 6.04 -7.20
N ALA A 168 -29.96 6.51 -6.51
CA ALA A 168 -29.71 7.93 -6.25
C ALA A 168 -28.23 8.15 -5.91
N ASN A 169 -27.74 9.40 -5.98
CA ASN A 169 -26.38 9.75 -5.56
C ASN A 169 -25.25 8.90 -6.19
N ASN A 170 -25.47 8.33 -7.37
CA ASN A 170 -24.59 7.37 -8.04
C ASN A 170 -24.47 5.99 -7.34
N TYR A 171 -25.43 5.66 -6.49
CA TYR A 171 -25.53 4.41 -5.74
C TYR A 171 -26.85 3.68 -6.02
N ILE A 172 -26.79 2.36 -5.87
CA ILE A 172 -27.91 1.43 -5.77
C ILE A 172 -28.03 1.07 -4.29
N TYR A 173 -29.18 1.32 -3.69
CA TYR A 173 -29.48 1.01 -2.30
C TYR A 173 -30.48 -0.14 -2.28
N ASP A 174 -30.06 -1.28 -1.76
CA ASP A 174 -30.88 -2.47 -1.63
C ASP A 174 -31.29 -2.66 -0.16
N LEU A 175 -32.50 -2.21 0.17
CA LEU A 175 -33.03 -2.20 1.53
C LEU A 175 -34.06 -3.32 1.71
N THR A 176 -33.77 -4.29 2.57
CA THR A 176 -34.72 -5.35 2.96
C THR A 176 -35.21 -5.12 4.38
N ILE A 177 -36.52 -5.07 4.58
CA ILE A 177 -37.16 -4.99 5.90
C ILE A 177 -37.95 -6.28 6.11
N SER A 178 -37.63 -7.01 7.16
CA SER A 178 -38.39 -8.20 7.60
C SER A 178 -39.09 -7.89 8.93
N MET A 179 -40.34 -8.27 9.08
CA MET A 179 -41.10 -8.16 10.33
C MET A 179 -41.85 -9.47 10.58
N ASP A 180 -41.98 -9.87 11.85
CA ASP A 180 -42.86 -10.98 12.23
C ASP A 180 -44.28 -10.75 11.67
N GLY A 181 -44.83 -11.76 10.99
CA GLY A 181 -46.09 -11.62 10.27
C GLY A 181 -47.30 -11.47 11.17
N GLU A 182 -47.33 -12.10 12.35
CA GLU A 182 -48.40 -11.89 13.34
C GLU A 182 -48.34 -10.46 13.87
N PHE A 183 -47.12 -9.99 14.17
CA PHE A 183 -46.90 -8.63 14.65
C PHE A 183 -47.27 -7.58 13.61
N TYR A 184 -46.85 -7.77 12.35
CA TYR A 184 -47.15 -6.88 11.22
C TYR A 184 -48.66 -6.66 11.04
N ARG A 185 -49.47 -7.73 11.07
CA ARG A 185 -50.93 -7.61 10.90
C ARG A 185 -51.61 -6.83 12.03
N GLN A 186 -51.00 -6.79 13.20
CA GLN A 186 -51.51 -6.04 14.36
C GLN A 186 -50.96 -4.61 14.42
N HIS A 187 -49.83 -4.34 13.77
CA HIS A 187 -49.05 -3.10 13.92
C HIS A 187 -48.43 -2.63 12.59
N GLU A 188 -49.21 -2.63 11.51
CA GLU A 188 -48.77 -2.19 10.17
C GLU A 188 -48.12 -0.79 10.20
N GLU A 189 -48.61 0.10 11.08
CA GLU A 189 -48.07 1.44 11.25
C GLU A 189 -46.62 1.46 11.75
N MET A 190 -46.18 0.43 12.47
CA MET A 190 -44.80 0.30 12.94
C MET A 190 -43.86 -0.09 11.79
N PHE A 191 -44.32 -0.96 10.90
CA PHE A 191 -43.61 -1.29 9.67
C PHE A 191 -43.47 -0.04 8.79
N ASP A 192 -44.58 0.66 8.56
CA ASP A 192 -44.60 1.89 7.78
C ASP A 192 -43.67 2.96 8.35
N LYS A 193 -43.58 3.05 9.68
CA LYS A 193 -42.65 3.97 10.36
C LYS A 193 -41.20 3.65 10.05
N LEU A 194 -40.80 2.37 10.07
CA LEU A 194 -39.44 1.96 9.70
C LEU A 194 -39.19 2.19 8.20
N ALA A 195 -40.09 1.70 7.35
CA ALA A 195 -39.92 1.73 5.91
C ALA A 195 -39.95 3.15 5.33
N SER A 196 -40.81 4.03 5.85
CA SER A 196 -40.91 5.44 5.44
C SER A 196 -39.83 6.32 6.04
N SER A 197 -39.04 5.83 7.00
CA SER A 197 -37.97 6.60 7.62
C SER A 197 -36.68 6.64 6.81
N PHE A 198 -36.53 5.72 5.83
CA PHE A 198 -35.35 5.65 4.98
C PHE A 198 -35.28 6.88 4.06
N LYS A 199 -34.17 7.58 4.11
CA LYS A 199 -33.88 8.80 3.35
C LYS A 199 -32.62 8.57 2.51
N LEU A 200 -32.66 8.99 1.24
CA LEU A 200 -31.49 9.01 0.34
C LEU A 200 -30.65 10.29 0.50
N SER A 201 -30.50 10.72 1.76
CA SER A 201 -29.70 11.87 2.15
C SER A 201 -29.16 11.68 3.56
N PHE A 202 -27.97 12.23 3.82
CA PHE A 202 -27.41 12.30 5.17
C PHE A 202 -27.32 13.76 5.62
N GLU A 203 -27.97 14.11 6.73
CA GLU A 203 -27.93 15.47 7.29
C GLU A 203 -26.66 15.68 8.12
N GLU A 204 -25.62 16.27 7.50
CA GLU A 204 -24.28 16.39 8.12
C GLU A 204 -24.24 17.07 9.50
N ASN A 205 -25.17 18.00 9.76
CA ASN A 205 -25.23 18.77 10.99
C ASN A 205 -26.21 18.20 12.04
N ASN A 206 -26.86 17.07 11.75
CA ASN A 206 -27.84 16.48 12.66
C ASN A 206 -27.13 15.64 13.74
N PRO A 207 -27.10 16.10 15.01
CA PRO A 207 -26.39 15.39 16.07
C PRO A 207 -27.12 14.11 16.51
N TYR A 208 -28.32 13.83 16.01
CA TYR A 208 -29.13 12.66 16.37
C TYR A 208 -28.95 11.47 15.43
N ILE A 209 -28.20 11.64 14.33
CA ILE A 209 -27.82 10.54 13.43
C ILE A 209 -26.54 9.88 13.93
N LYS A 210 -26.54 8.56 14.06
CA LYS A 210 -25.34 7.73 14.24
C LYS A 210 -24.69 7.51 12.87
N GLU A 211 -23.46 7.99 12.71
CA GLU A 211 -22.69 7.88 11.47
C GLU A 211 -21.97 6.53 11.40
N LEU A 212 -22.34 5.67 10.46
CA LEU A 212 -21.79 4.32 10.35
C LEU A 212 -20.44 4.25 9.62
N SER A 213 -20.13 5.23 8.77
CA SER A 213 -18.86 5.33 8.03
C SER A 213 -17.80 6.13 8.81
N ASP A 214 -18.03 6.42 10.08
CA ASP A 214 -17.15 7.20 10.96
C ASP A 214 -15.71 6.69 11.00
N SER A 215 -15.54 5.37 10.85
CA SER A 215 -14.28 4.63 10.71
C SER A 215 -13.39 5.17 9.58
N VAL A 216 -13.95 5.93 8.63
CA VAL A 216 -13.21 6.56 7.54
C VAL A 216 -13.63 8.00 7.28
N SER A 217 -14.88 8.41 7.53
CA SER A 217 -15.46 9.69 7.10
C SER A 217 -15.26 10.85 8.10
N THR A 218 -14.62 10.57 9.24
CA THR A 218 -14.35 11.56 10.29
C THR A 218 -12.88 11.59 10.66
N THR A 219 -12.47 12.73 11.24
CA THR A 219 -11.16 12.89 11.84
C THR A 219 -11.08 12.00 13.07
N ARG A 220 -10.05 11.15 13.15
CA ARG A 220 -9.91 10.17 14.25
C ARG A 220 -8.47 9.99 14.67
N GLU A 221 -8.23 9.52 15.89
CA GLU A 221 -6.88 9.23 16.38
C GLU A 221 -6.51 7.77 16.11
N TYR A 222 -5.39 7.55 15.44
CA TYR A 222 -4.76 6.23 15.34
C TYR A 222 -3.67 6.11 16.41
N LYS A 223 -3.74 5.07 17.23
CA LYS A 223 -2.75 4.76 18.26
C LYS A 223 -2.01 3.48 17.91
N ASN A 224 -0.70 3.57 17.76
CA ASN A 224 0.15 2.40 17.66
C ASN A 224 0.54 1.91 19.06
N LYS A 225 -0.18 0.90 19.55
CA LYS A 225 -0.02 0.29 20.88
C LYS A 225 1.21 -0.62 21.01
N SER A 226 1.97 -0.80 19.92
CA SER A 226 3.21 -1.57 19.93
C SER A 226 4.43 -0.66 20.07
N TYR A 227 4.43 0.44 19.34
CA TYR A 227 5.59 1.33 19.17
C TYR A 227 5.39 2.71 19.80
N GLY A 228 4.33 2.92 20.58
CA GLY A 228 4.18 4.06 21.48
C GLY A 228 4.11 5.42 20.79
N TRP A 229 3.30 5.50 19.75
CA TRP A 229 3.01 6.74 19.04
C TRP A 229 1.55 6.80 18.62
N LYS A 230 1.10 8.01 18.30
CA LYS A 230 -0.25 8.28 17.80
C LYS A 230 -0.23 9.37 16.74
N LEU A 231 -1.24 9.40 15.89
CA LEU A 231 -1.48 10.49 14.93
C LEU A 231 -2.97 10.66 14.68
N VAL A 232 -3.36 11.87 14.31
CA VAL A 232 -4.70 12.17 13.83
C VAL A 232 -4.77 11.78 12.35
N MET A 233 -5.70 10.89 12.03
CA MET A 233 -6.08 10.55 10.67
C MET A 233 -7.15 11.52 10.18
N SER A 234 -6.91 12.10 9.01
CA SER A 234 -7.91 12.92 8.32
C SER A 234 -9.07 12.04 7.81
N PRO A 235 -10.26 12.62 7.58
CA PRO A 235 -11.34 11.94 6.87
C PRO A 235 -10.88 11.40 5.52
N TYR A 236 -11.43 10.27 5.09
CA TYR A 236 -11.16 9.55 3.84
C TYR A 236 -9.73 9.00 3.75
N TRP A 237 -9.20 8.54 4.89
CA TRP A 237 -7.94 7.81 4.97
C TRP A 237 -8.17 6.44 5.58
N LYS A 238 -7.43 5.43 5.11
CA LYS A 238 -7.44 4.08 5.67
C LYS A 238 -6.05 3.65 6.14
N VAL A 239 -6.05 2.73 7.11
CA VAL A 239 -4.87 2.03 7.59
C VAL A 239 -4.60 0.84 6.67
N GLU A 240 -3.34 0.56 6.37
CA GLU A 240 -2.98 -0.58 5.55
C GLU A 240 -1.93 -1.49 6.19
N GLY A 241 -1.98 -2.76 5.77
CA GLY A 241 -1.12 -3.80 6.31
C GLY A 241 -1.53 -4.18 7.73
N THR A 242 -0.63 -4.85 8.44
CA THR A 242 -0.89 -5.28 9.81
C THR A 242 -0.97 -4.07 10.75
N PRO A 243 -2.08 -3.88 11.49
CA PRO A 243 -2.18 -2.83 12.49
C PRO A 243 -1.08 -2.93 13.55
N ASN A 244 -0.64 -1.79 14.08
CA ASN A 244 0.45 -1.69 15.06
C ASN A 244 1.80 -2.24 14.56
N SER A 245 2.01 -2.32 13.24
CA SER A 245 3.28 -2.74 12.67
C SER A 245 4.37 -1.68 12.82
N ARG A 246 5.63 -2.13 12.67
CA ARG A 246 6.82 -1.26 12.78
C ARG A 246 6.87 -0.21 11.67
N TYR A 247 6.32 -0.59 10.51
CA TYR A 247 6.11 0.24 9.33
C TYR A 247 4.60 0.29 9.11
N GLN A 248 3.95 1.33 9.62
CA GLN A 248 2.52 1.51 9.45
C GLN A 248 2.26 2.43 8.25
N LYS A 249 1.45 1.97 7.30
CA LYS A 249 1.04 2.75 6.14
C LYS A 249 -0.40 3.23 6.27
N PHE A 250 -0.66 4.40 5.72
CA PHE A 250 -1.95 5.05 5.58
C PHE A 250 -2.08 5.55 4.15
N ARG A 251 -3.25 5.37 3.54
CA ARG A 251 -3.53 5.87 2.18
C ARG A 251 -4.83 6.65 2.14
N PRO A 252 -4.95 7.64 1.23
CA PRO A 252 -6.26 8.19 0.87
C PRO A 252 -7.18 7.07 0.36
N VAL A 253 -8.46 7.26 0.56
CA VAL A 253 -9.52 6.54 -0.15
C VAL A 253 -9.75 7.31 -1.46
N TYR A 254 -9.34 6.75 -2.59
CA TYR A 254 -9.40 7.43 -3.90
C TYR A 254 -10.82 7.47 -4.47
N SER A 255 -11.66 6.50 -4.11
CA SER A 255 -13.09 6.50 -4.39
C SER A 255 -13.85 5.74 -3.32
N ASP A 256 -15.16 5.99 -3.25
CA ASP A 256 -16.05 5.23 -2.39
C ASP A 256 -16.05 3.74 -2.78
N GLU A 257 -15.68 3.40 -4.03
CA GLU A 257 -15.45 2.01 -4.48
C GLU A 257 -14.20 1.36 -3.87
N GLU A 258 -13.20 2.13 -3.44
CA GLU A 258 -12.09 1.54 -2.68
C GLU A 258 -12.50 1.10 -1.27
N LEU A 259 -13.72 1.44 -0.87
CA LEU A 259 -14.41 0.86 0.28
C LEU A 259 -15.23 -0.37 -0.11
N ASP A 260 -15.39 -0.70 -1.39
CA ASP A 260 -16.25 -1.78 -1.91
C ASP A 260 -15.45 -3.04 -2.27
N VAL A 261 -14.18 -2.91 -2.65
CA VAL A 261 -13.39 -4.05 -3.17
C VAL A 261 -12.70 -4.85 -2.05
N ASP A 262 -13.19 -6.07 -1.81
CA ASP A 262 -12.38 -7.15 -1.23
C ASP A 262 -11.23 -7.46 -2.18
N SER A 263 -10.06 -6.89 -1.87
CA SER A 263 -8.74 -7.32 -2.36
C SER A 263 -8.74 -8.09 -3.68
N LYS A 264 -8.97 -7.41 -4.79
CA LYS A 264 -8.39 -7.76 -6.07
C LYS A 264 -7.76 -6.52 -6.66
N ILE A 265 -6.47 -6.40 -6.39
CA ILE A 265 -5.53 -5.76 -7.29
C ILE A 265 -5.66 -6.55 -8.59
N GLU A 266 -6.47 -6.11 -9.53
CA GLU A 266 -6.37 -6.58 -10.91
C GLU A 266 -7.13 -5.61 -11.83
N GLU A 267 -6.39 -5.18 -12.85
CA GLU A 267 -6.90 -4.69 -14.12
C GLU A 267 -7.63 -3.35 -14.09
N ASP A 268 -6.87 -2.25 -13.92
CA ASP A 268 -6.96 -1.14 -14.87
C ASP A 268 -5.76 -0.17 -14.71
N SER A 269 -5.06 0.03 -15.83
CA SER A 269 -3.81 0.78 -16.09
C SER A 269 -2.47 0.06 -15.83
N GLU A 270 -2.11 -0.87 -16.71
CA GLU A 270 -0.75 -1.44 -16.82
C GLU A 270 0.34 -0.45 -17.28
N ASP A 271 0.05 0.81 -17.63
CA ASP A 271 1.07 1.72 -18.20
C ASP A 271 1.24 3.07 -17.48
N GLU A 272 0.49 3.37 -16.42
CA GLU A 272 0.73 4.61 -15.68
C GLU A 272 1.76 4.43 -14.57
N LEU A 273 2.88 5.11 -14.69
CA LEU A 273 3.80 5.40 -13.59
C LEU A 273 3.02 6.05 -12.42
N LYS A 274 2.52 5.22 -11.49
CA LYS A 274 1.76 5.64 -10.31
C LYS A 274 2.72 5.91 -9.15
N ILE A 275 2.70 7.15 -8.67
CA ILE A 275 3.35 7.52 -7.42
C ILE A 275 2.53 6.91 -6.29
N SER A 276 3.14 6.09 -5.42
CA SER A 276 2.44 5.52 -4.26
C SER A 276 2.22 6.62 -3.21
N GLU A 277 1.14 7.38 -3.34
CA GLU A 277 0.77 8.40 -2.36
C GLU A 277 0.37 7.78 -1.02
N GLY A 278 0.54 8.56 0.05
CA GLY A 278 0.12 8.18 1.40
C GLY A 278 1.07 8.65 2.48
N ILE A 279 0.81 8.19 3.70
CA ILE A 279 1.62 8.50 4.88
C ILE A 279 2.13 7.21 5.47
N THR A 280 3.36 7.22 5.94
CA THR A 280 3.99 6.09 6.62
C THR A 280 4.58 6.55 7.94
N VAL A 281 4.51 5.70 8.95
CA VAL A 281 5.19 5.91 10.22
C VAL A 281 6.04 4.69 10.50
N SER A 282 7.34 4.89 10.62
CA SER A 282 8.33 3.83 10.78
C SER A 282 9.14 4.01 12.05
N LEU A 283 9.16 3.00 12.92
CA LEU A 283 10.21 2.92 13.95
C LEU A 283 11.50 2.41 13.29
N ILE A 284 12.50 3.27 13.16
CA ILE A 284 13.75 2.97 12.44
C ILE A 284 14.71 2.16 13.30
N SER A 285 14.99 2.57 14.53
CA SER A 285 15.78 1.80 15.49
C SER A 285 15.64 2.35 16.91
N SER A 286 16.27 1.70 17.88
CA SER A 286 16.57 2.36 19.16
C SER A 286 17.49 3.56 18.93
N ALA A 287 17.31 4.59 19.74
CA ALA A 287 18.13 5.79 19.74
C ALA A 287 19.37 5.58 20.61
N GLU A 288 20.52 6.05 20.14
CA GLU A 288 21.76 6.06 20.91
C GLU A 288 21.79 7.22 21.92
N ALA A 289 22.70 7.15 22.90
CA ALA A 289 22.85 8.20 23.89
C ALA A 289 23.25 9.52 23.22
N GLY A 290 22.45 10.58 23.43
CA GLY A 290 22.68 11.90 22.84
C GLY A 290 22.26 12.03 21.37
N GLU A 291 21.64 10.99 20.78
CA GLU A 291 21.05 11.08 19.46
C GLU A 291 19.83 12.02 19.48
N ASN A 292 19.69 12.85 18.45
CA ASN A 292 18.59 13.78 18.30
C ASN A 292 18.14 13.84 16.84
N ALA A 293 16.89 14.29 16.63
CA ALA A 293 16.26 14.31 15.32
C ALA A 293 17.05 15.14 14.29
N SER A 294 17.58 16.30 14.70
CA SER A 294 18.33 17.19 13.81
C SER A 294 19.61 16.54 13.28
N LYS A 295 20.41 15.94 14.16
CA LYS A 295 21.66 15.27 13.76
C LYS A 295 21.36 14.12 12.80
N TRP A 296 20.40 13.26 13.16
CA TRP A 296 20.00 12.13 12.32
C TRP A 296 19.48 12.59 10.95
N ALA A 297 18.62 13.61 10.90
CA ALA A 297 18.11 14.14 9.64
C ALA A 297 19.23 14.71 8.75
N GLN A 298 20.22 15.41 9.31
CA GLN A 298 21.35 15.93 8.53
C GLN A 298 22.23 14.81 7.95
N GLU A 299 22.43 13.72 8.69
CA GLU A 299 23.14 12.53 8.19
C GLU A 299 22.40 11.90 6.99
N GLU A 300 21.08 11.76 7.08
CA GLU A 300 20.25 11.23 5.99
C GLU A 300 20.19 12.19 4.79
N ILE A 301 20.11 13.51 5.00
CA ILE A 301 20.18 14.51 3.93
C ILE A 301 21.53 14.43 3.21
N GLN A 302 22.64 14.28 3.93
CA GLN A 302 23.95 14.18 3.30
C GLN A 302 24.07 12.87 2.51
N LEU A 303 23.58 11.75 3.07
CA LEU A 303 23.54 10.48 2.37
C LEU A 303 22.70 10.57 1.09
N PHE A 304 21.58 11.28 1.13
CA PHE A 304 20.74 11.54 -0.03
C PHE A 304 21.48 12.35 -1.11
N LYS A 305 22.06 13.50 -0.74
CA LYS A 305 22.85 14.37 -1.66
C LYS A 305 24.03 13.65 -2.30
N ASP A 306 24.65 12.74 -1.58
CA ASP A 306 25.80 11.97 -2.07
C ASP A 306 25.41 10.94 -3.15
N ASN A 307 24.15 10.48 -3.15
CA ASN A 307 23.70 9.37 -3.98
C ASN A 307 22.66 9.74 -5.04
N TYR A 308 22.04 10.92 -4.99
CA TYR A 308 21.12 11.41 -6.01
C TYR A 308 21.75 12.54 -6.83
N ASN A 309 21.46 12.56 -8.13
CA ASN A 309 21.81 13.68 -9.00
C ASN A 309 21.04 14.94 -8.52
N SER A 310 21.72 16.08 -8.39
CA SER A 310 21.11 17.33 -7.92
C SER A 310 20.01 17.85 -8.83
N ASP A 311 19.98 17.44 -10.09
CA ASP A 311 18.98 17.91 -11.06
C ASP A 311 17.64 17.16 -10.90
N VAL A 312 17.62 16.03 -10.19
CA VAL A 312 16.42 15.21 -10.01
C VAL A 312 15.68 15.45 -8.69
N TYR A 313 16.08 16.45 -7.90
CA TYR A 313 15.37 16.83 -6.67
C TYR A 313 15.55 18.30 -6.30
N ASP A 314 14.63 18.83 -5.48
CA ASP A 314 14.79 20.09 -4.75
C ASP A 314 14.47 19.87 -3.26
N ILE A 315 15.37 20.29 -2.36
CA ILE A 315 15.03 20.36 -0.93
C ILE A 315 14.32 21.70 -0.70
N ILE A 316 12.99 21.66 -0.62
CA ILE A 316 12.14 22.85 -0.46
C ILE A 316 12.16 23.35 1.00
N LYS A 317 12.35 22.43 1.95
CA LYS A 317 12.33 22.75 3.38
C LYS A 317 13.27 21.83 4.15
N SER A 318 13.94 22.39 5.15
CA SER A 318 14.82 21.66 6.06
C SER A 318 14.97 22.45 7.36
N GLU A 319 14.18 22.12 8.38
CA GLU A 319 14.16 22.89 9.63
C GLU A 319 13.90 22.04 10.85
N ALA A 320 14.47 22.45 11.98
CA ALA A 320 14.11 21.90 13.28
C ALA A 320 12.74 22.43 13.71
N ARG A 321 11.93 21.57 14.31
CA ARG A 321 10.59 21.89 14.79
C ARG A 321 10.35 21.27 16.15
N LYS A 322 9.46 21.87 16.92
CA LYS A 322 8.90 21.27 18.11
C LYS A 322 7.48 20.82 17.80
N GLN A 323 7.17 19.55 18.04
CA GLN A 323 5.84 18.99 17.83
C GLN A 323 5.36 18.42 19.16
N GLY A 324 4.38 19.08 19.78
CA GLY A 324 4.05 18.84 21.18
C GLY A 324 5.27 19.00 22.10
N ASN A 325 5.67 17.90 22.76
CA ASN A 325 6.82 17.86 23.67
C ASN A 325 8.08 17.22 23.08
N ILE A 326 8.09 16.91 21.78
CA ILE A 326 9.24 16.27 21.12
C ILE A 326 9.96 17.24 20.17
N ASP A 327 11.29 17.18 20.18
CA ASP A 327 12.10 17.83 19.17
C ASP A 327 12.11 16.96 17.91
N THR A 328 11.78 17.59 16.79
CA THR A 328 11.63 16.97 15.48
C THR A 328 12.44 17.73 14.45
N TYR A 329 12.69 17.10 13.31
CA TYR A 329 13.30 17.75 12.16
C TYR A 329 12.47 17.46 10.92
N HIS A 330 12.05 18.49 10.20
CA HIS A 330 11.17 18.37 9.04
C HIS A 330 11.93 18.72 7.77
N VAL A 331 11.94 17.77 6.84
CA VAL A 331 12.53 17.91 5.51
C VAL A 331 11.42 17.73 4.48
N VAL A 332 11.33 18.63 3.50
CA VAL A 332 10.42 18.47 2.36
C VAL A 332 11.25 18.46 1.09
N ILE A 333 11.11 17.38 0.32
CA ILE A 333 11.87 17.14 -0.90
C ILE A 333 10.88 17.02 -2.06
N LYS A 334 11.08 17.81 -3.11
CA LYS A 334 10.44 17.59 -4.40
C LYS A 334 11.33 16.68 -5.23
N TYR A 335 10.82 15.52 -5.59
CA TYR A 335 11.47 14.61 -6.53
C TYR A 335 11.02 14.93 -7.96
N LYS A 336 11.97 14.88 -8.88
CA LYS A 336 11.79 15.01 -10.33
C LYS A 336 12.32 13.75 -11.04
N THR A 337 12.28 12.62 -10.35
CA THR A 337 12.77 11.33 -10.83
C THR A 337 11.86 10.73 -11.90
N VAL A 338 10.57 11.05 -11.88
CA VAL A 338 9.66 10.82 -13.01
C VAL A 338 9.45 12.13 -13.75
N THR A 339 9.91 12.20 -15.00
CA THR A 339 9.83 13.44 -15.78
C THR A 339 8.36 13.86 -15.94
N LYS A 340 8.07 15.16 -15.82
CA LYS A 340 6.71 15.75 -15.84
C LYS A 340 5.73 15.29 -14.75
N LYS A 341 6.08 14.28 -13.95
CA LYS A 341 5.27 13.84 -12.80
C LYS A 341 6.06 14.00 -11.50
N PRO A 342 6.48 15.22 -11.12
CA PRO A 342 7.16 15.43 -9.86
C PRO A 342 6.23 15.16 -8.68
N TYR A 343 6.81 14.71 -7.57
CA TYR A 343 6.11 14.43 -6.34
C TYR A 343 6.86 15.00 -5.14
N ILE A 344 6.12 15.22 -4.06
CA ILE A 344 6.61 15.82 -2.83
C ILE A 344 6.66 14.76 -1.74
N VAL A 345 7.79 14.69 -1.04
CA VAL A 345 7.99 13.84 0.12
C VAL A 345 8.28 14.72 1.33
N HIS A 346 7.38 14.68 2.31
CA HIS A 346 7.63 15.23 3.63
C HIS A 346 8.23 14.14 4.52
N ASN A 347 9.34 14.43 5.18
CA ASN A 347 9.98 13.55 6.15
C ASN A 347 10.09 14.29 7.49
N LEU A 348 9.39 13.79 8.50
CA LEU A 348 9.49 14.24 9.88
C LEU A 348 10.30 13.21 10.67
N TYR A 349 11.50 13.59 11.08
CA TYR A 349 12.38 12.81 11.93
C TYR A 349 12.06 13.13 13.39
N ALA A 350 11.84 12.11 14.19
CA ALA A 350 11.57 12.24 15.63
C ALA A 350 12.44 11.27 16.43
N VAL A 351 12.96 11.73 17.56
CA VAL A 351 13.69 10.91 18.53
C VAL A 351 13.03 11.06 19.88
N GLY A 352 12.60 9.94 20.48
CA GLY A 352 11.98 9.94 21.79
C GLY A 352 11.56 8.55 22.22
N ASN A 353 11.14 8.39 23.49
CA ASN A 353 10.85 7.07 24.10
C ASN A 353 11.99 6.04 23.96
N GLY A 354 13.23 6.47 23.67
CA GLY A 354 14.38 5.60 23.41
C GLY A 354 14.50 5.07 21.97
N TYR A 355 13.73 5.60 21.02
CA TYR A 355 13.68 5.16 19.62
C TYR A 355 13.70 6.32 18.62
N LYS A 356 14.02 5.97 17.37
CA LYS A 356 13.96 6.82 16.17
C LYS A 356 12.69 6.51 15.38
N TYR A 357 11.93 7.55 15.04
CA TYR A 357 10.73 7.46 14.22
C TYR A 357 10.87 8.33 12.99
N LEU A 358 10.46 7.81 11.84
CA LEU A 358 10.34 8.55 10.59
C LEU A 358 8.86 8.56 10.19
N VAL A 359 8.27 9.73 10.10
CA VAL A 359 6.97 9.94 9.44
C VAL A 359 7.24 10.45 8.04
N SER A 360 6.80 9.72 7.01
CA SER A 360 6.97 10.13 5.62
C SER A 360 5.62 10.26 4.93
N ALA A 361 5.38 11.39 4.28
CA ALA A 361 4.18 11.64 3.48
C ALA A 361 4.56 11.90 2.03
N ILE A 362 3.98 11.12 1.11
CA ILE A 362 4.22 11.19 -0.33
C ILE A 362 2.94 11.67 -1.00
N MET A 363 3.02 12.73 -1.80
CA MET A 363 1.89 13.27 -2.57
C MET A 363 2.36 13.80 -3.93
N THR A 364 1.48 13.88 -4.91
CA THR A 364 1.81 14.50 -6.21
C THR A 364 2.02 16.00 -6.07
N GLU A 365 2.77 16.61 -6.99
CA GLU A 365 2.93 18.08 -6.98
C GLU A 365 1.58 18.81 -7.17
N GLU A 366 0.64 18.23 -7.91
CA GLU A 366 -0.71 18.77 -8.06
C GLU A 366 -1.44 18.85 -6.71
N GLN A 367 -1.42 17.77 -5.93
CA GLN A 367 -1.99 17.74 -4.58
C GLN A 367 -1.31 18.72 -3.64
N TYR A 368 0.00 18.90 -3.76
CA TYR A 368 0.74 19.86 -2.96
C TYR A 368 0.37 21.32 -3.27
N LYS A 369 0.00 21.61 -4.53
CA LYS A 369 -0.47 22.94 -4.96
C LYS A 369 -1.93 23.21 -4.54
N ASP A 370 -2.73 22.18 -4.30
CA ASP A 370 -4.09 22.30 -3.74
C ASP A 370 -4.03 22.42 -2.21
N ASP A 371 -4.43 23.56 -1.67
CA ASP A 371 -4.38 23.83 -0.22
C ASP A 371 -5.21 22.83 0.61
N LYS A 372 -6.38 22.40 0.12
CA LYS A 372 -7.25 21.46 0.86
C LYS A 372 -6.61 20.08 0.92
N LYS A 373 -6.10 19.59 -0.21
CA LYS A 373 -5.41 18.29 -0.28
C LYS A 373 -4.10 18.32 0.49
N ARG A 374 -3.25 19.33 0.29
CA ARG A 374 -1.99 19.51 1.05
C ARG A 374 -2.24 19.53 2.56
N ASN A 375 -3.23 20.30 3.02
CA ASN A 375 -3.54 20.39 4.45
C ASN A 375 -3.98 19.03 5.03
N SER A 376 -4.65 18.16 4.27
CA SER A 376 -4.98 16.81 4.74
C SER A 376 -3.74 15.99 5.10
N PHE A 377 -2.70 16.04 4.27
CA PHE A 377 -1.44 15.35 4.54
C PHE A 377 -0.65 16.03 5.66
N GLU A 378 -0.49 17.35 5.59
CA GLU A 378 0.28 18.11 6.57
C GLU A 378 -0.33 18.02 7.97
N ASN A 379 -1.66 18.04 8.11
CA ASN A 379 -2.33 17.88 9.39
C ASN A 379 -2.01 16.51 10.02
N MET A 380 -2.04 15.43 9.23
CA MET A 380 -1.68 14.10 9.73
C MET A 380 -0.21 14.04 10.17
N VAL A 381 0.73 14.52 9.35
CA VAL A 381 2.16 14.56 9.71
C VAL A 381 2.41 15.40 10.96
N ASN A 382 1.81 16.59 11.04
CA ASN A 382 1.98 17.52 12.17
C ASN A 382 1.24 17.07 13.45
N SER A 383 0.36 16.08 13.36
CA SER A 383 -0.35 15.50 14.50
C SER A 383 0.38 14.32 15.15
N PHE A 384 1.51 13.88 14.57
CA PHE A 384 2.30 12.80 15.14
C PHE A 384 2.80 13.16 16.55
N GLU A 385 2.53 12.28 17.50
CA GLU A 385 2.95 12.43 18.89
C GLU A 385 3.46 11.09 19.43
N LEU A 386 4.40 11.17 20.37
CA LEU A 386 4.83 9.99 21.12
C LEU A 386 3.91 9.78 22.32
N ASP A 387 3.46 8.55 22.49
CA ASP A 387 2.60 8.13 23.58
C ASP A 387 3.24 6.94 24.30
N LYS A 388 3.83 7.21 25.45
CA LYS A 388 4.53 6.19 26.25
C LYS A 388 3.57 5.16 26.84
N GLU A 389 2.30 5.51 27.06
CA GLU A 389 1.30 4.58 27.58
C GLU A 389 0.95 3.51 26.52
N CYS A 390 1.08 3.86 25.24
CA CYS A 390 0.95 2.96 24.11
C CYS A 390 2.23 2.16 23.80
N LEU A 391 3.30 2.25 24.60
CA LEU A 391 4.54 1.52 24.33
C LEU A 391 4.45 0.09 24.87
N SER A 392 4.57 -0.91 23.98
CA SER A 392 4.47 -2.31 24.40
C SER A 392 5.56 -2.70 25.40
N LYS A 393 5.17 -3.43 26.46
CA LYS A 393 6.10 -4.01 27.44
C LYS A 393 7.09 -5.02 26.83
N TYR A 394 6.79 -5.53 25.63
CA TYR A 394 7.65 -6.46 24.89
C TYR A 394 8.63 -5.75 23.95
N LEU A 395 8.50 -4.43 23.76
CA LEU A 395 9.39 -3.68 22.88
C LEU A 395 10.78 -3.56 23.51
N GLY A 396 11.74 -4.28 22.92
CA GLY A 396 13.14 -4.25 23.30
C GLY A 396 14.01 -3.39 22.37
N LYS A 397 15.33 -3.53 22.51
CA LYS A 397 16.30 -2.83 21.67
C LYS A 397 16.17 -3.25 20.21
N ILE A 398 16.06 -2.27 19.32
CA ILE A 398 16.04 -2.46 17.86
C ILE A 398 17.34 -1.90 17.30
N ILE A 399 18.14 -2.76 16.68
CA ILE A 399 19.44 -2.39 16.10
C ILE A 399 19.36 -2.30 14.58
N THR A 400 20.28 -1.56 13.98
CA THR A 400 20.48 -1.50 12.53
C THR A 400 21.82 -2.14 12.15
N ALA A 401 21.97 -2.60 10.91
CA ALA A 401 23.27 -3.10 10.44
C ALA A 401 24.39 -2.07 10.62
N LYS A 402 24.09 -0.78 10.39
CA LYS A 402 25.02 0.35 10.58
C LYS A 402 25.56 0.45 12.02
N SER A 403 24.82 -0.02 13.02
CA SER A 403 25.27 -0.03 14.43
C SER A 403 26.15 -1.23 14.80
N ILE A 404 26.31 -2.21 13.90
CA ILE A 404 27.03 -3.47 14.18
C ILE A 404 28.26 -3.59 13.28
N ILE A 405 28.18 -3.08 12.04
CA ILE A 405 29.24 -3.17 11.04
C ILE A 405 29.49 -1.82 10.38
N ASN A 406 30.76 -1.54 10.05
CA ASN A 406 31.10 -0.44 9.16
C ASN A 406 30.79 -0.84 7.72
N LEU A 407 29.73 -0.25 7.15
CA LEU A 407 29.29 -0.54 5.78
C LEU A 407 30.31 -0.12 4.71
N ASN A 408 31.26 0.76 5.03
CA ASN A 408 32.32 1.20 4.11
C ASN A 408 33.52 0.26 4.09
N ASP A 409 33.61 -0.72 4.99
CA ASP A 409 34.69 -1.72 4.93
C ASP A 409 34.60 -2.51 3.63
N LEU A 410 35.74 -2.87 3.06
CA LEU A 410 35.79 -3.72 1.87
C LEU A 410 35.53 -5.19 2.24
N LYS A 411 34.82 -5.88 1.36
CA LYS A 411 34.68 -7.34 1.32
C LYS A 411 35.05 -7.87 -0.07
N GLU A 412 35.58 -9.09 -0.10
CA GLU A 412 35.89 -9.78 -1.36
C GLU A 412 34.61 -10.41 -1.93
N LEU A 413 34.36 -10.18 -3.22
CA LEU A 413 33.37 -10.88 -4.01
C LEU A 413 34.13 -11.77 -4.99
N LYS A 414 33.97 -13.09 -4.90
CA LYS A 414 34.72 -14.04 -5.74
C LYS A 414 33.87 -15.21 -6.20
N MET A 415 34.19 -15.67 -7.39
CA MET A 415 33.72 -16.94 -7.94
C MET A 415 34.45 -18.13 -7.32
N LYS A 416 33.78 -19.28 -7.30
CA LYS A 416 34.25 -20.56 -6.75
C LYS A 416 34.93 -21.41 -7.82
N LYS A 417 34.36 -21.51 -9.02
CA LYS A 417 34.87 -22.28 -10.16
C LYS A 417 35.92 -21.50 -10.93
N TYR A 418 35.72 -20.19 -11.07
CA TYR A 418 36.59 -19.31 -11.85
C TYR A 418 37.42 -18.40 -10.95
N ASN A 419 38.67 -18.14 -11.35
CA ASN A 419 39.53 -17.15 -10.69
C ASN A 419 39.14 -15.73 -11.13
N PHE A 420 37.95 -15.31 -10.72
CA PHE A 420 37.37 -14.01 -11.00
C PHE A 420 36.85 -13.42 -9.70
N LYS A 421 37.43 -12.28 -9.31
CA LYS A 421 37.13 -11.63 -8.03
C LYS A 421 37.25 -10.12 -8.11
N THR A 422 36.53 -9.44 -7.23
CA THR A 422 36.63 -8.00 -7.00
C THR A 422 36.47 -7.66 -5.53
N LYS A 423 36.56 -6.38 -5.19
CA LYS A 423 36.26 -5.85 -3.85
C LYS A 423 35.14 -4.85 -3.93
N VAL A 424 34.14 -5.04 -3.08
CA VAL A 424 33.01 -4.13 -2.90
C VAL A 424 32.90 -3.76 -1.43
N THR A 425 32.18 -2.70 -1.09
CA THR A 425 31.91 -2.34 0.31
C THR A 425 30.93 -3.33 0.96
N LYS A 426 30.92 -3.42 2.28
CA LYS A 426 29.95 -4.26 3.03
C LYS A 426 28.49 -3.80 2.84
N SER A 427 28.25 -2.60 2.31
CA SER A 427 26.91 -2.12 1.92
C SER A 427 26.26 -2.91 0.77
N TRP A 428 27.04 -3.66 -0.02
CA TRP A 428 26.50 -4.46 -1.12
C TRP A 428 25.87 -5.75 -0.59
N ASN A 429 24.65 -6.07 -1.00
CA ASN A 429 23.97 -7.31 -0.70
C ASN A 429 24.16 -8.29 -1.86
N THR A 430 24.53 -9.53 -1.57
CA THR A 430 24.57 -10.59 -2.57
C THR A 430 23.19 -11.19 -2.71
N PHE A 431 22.66 -11.30 -3.92
CA PHE A 431 21.49 -12.13 -4.16
C PHE A 431 21.94 -13.59 -4.16
N ASN A 432 21.47 -14.35 -3.19
CA ASN A 432 21.55 -15.80 -3.25
C ASN A 432 20.10 -16.31 -3.21
N ASP A 433 19.73 -17.30 -4.02
CA ASP A 433 18.37 -17.88 -3.97
C ASP A 433 17.98 -18.36 -2.55
N ARG A 434 18.98 -18.57 -1.68
CA ARG A 434 18.80 -18.88 -0.26
C ARG A 434 18.40 -17.71 0.64
N ASP A 435 18.37 -16.47 0.15
CA ASP A 435 17.96 -15.31 0.96
C ASP A 435 16.44 -15.27 1.19
N TYR A 436 15.66 -16.12 0.50
CA TYR A 436 14.26 -16.44 0.80
C TYR A 436 14.09 -17.37 2.02
N PHE A 437 14.90 -17.21 3.06
CA PHE A 437 14.92 -18.14 4.21
C PHE A 437 13.58 -18.25 4.97
N TYR A 438 12.63 -17.34 4.74
CA TYR A 438 11.29 -17.37 5.37
C TYR A 438 10.16 -17.86 4.46
N ASP A 439 10.18 -17.58 3.16
CA ASP A 439 9.12 -18.07 2.25
C ASP A 439 9.42 -19.47 1.70
N ASP A 440 10.71 -19.85 1.63
CA ASP A 440 11.11 -21.03 0.87
C ASP A 440 11.07 -22.35 1.65
N PHE A 441 10.75 -22.28 2.95
CA PHE A 441 10.65 -23.50 3.77
C PHE A 441 9.39 -24.33 3.43
N TYR A 442 8.40 -23.74 2.75
CA TYR A 442 7.14 -24.42 2.44
C TYR A 442 6.98 -24.83 0.96
N TYR A 443 7.63 -24.16 0.01
CA TYR A 443 7.40 -24.40 -1.42
C TYR A 443 8.53 -25.10 -2.19
N ASN A 444 9.81 -24.98 -1.79
CA ASN A 444 10.93 -25.55 -2.58
C ASN A 444 11.43 -26.93 -2.14
N LYS A 445 10.58 -27.75 -1.51
CA LYS A 445 10.94 -29.16 -1.26
C LYS A 445 10.84 -30.06 -2.50
N TYR A 446 10.48 -29.52 -3.66
CA TYR A 446 10.24 -30.31 -4.88
C TYR A 446 11.00 -29.86 -6.14
N GLU A 447 11.99 -28.98 -6.06
CA GLU A 447 12.94 -28.79 -7.17
C GLU A 447 14.36 -29.26 -6.83
N ASP A 448 14.68 -30.35 -7.51
CA ASP A 448 15.77 -31.31 -7.34
C ASP A 448 17.13 -30.79 -7.86
N SER A 449 17.53 -29.56 -7.51
CA SER A 449 18.86 -29.01 -7.88
C SER A 449 19.92 -29.20 -6.79
N ALA A 450 19.51 -29.41 -5.54
CA ALA A 450 20.45 -29.59 -4.42
C ALA A 450 21.16 -30.97 -4.42
N TYR A 451 20.64 -31.96 -5.14
CA TYR A 451 21.22 -33.32 -5.21
C TYR A 451 22.05 -33.60 -6.46
N ARG A 452 21.94 -32.75 -7.49
CA ARG A 452 22.82 -32.77 -8.66
C ARG A 452 23.59 -31.46 -8.69
N GLY A 453 24.74 -31.44 -8.01
CA GLY A 453 25.66 -30.31 -8.03
C GLY A 453 25.80 -29.78 -9.45
N ASP A 454 25.50 -28.49 -9.62
CA ASP A 454 25.38 -27.78 -10.89
C ASP A 454 26.52 -28.16 -11.87
N ILE A 455 26.21 -29.06 -12.82
CA ILE A 455 27.17 -29.66 -13.78
C ILE A 455 27.53 -28.65 -14.88
N SER A 456 26.90 -27.47 -14.91
CA SER A 456 27.27 -26.40 -15.82
C SER A 456 28.69 -25.88 -15.55
N ASN A 457 29.40 -25.52 -16.62
CA ASN A 457 30.66 -24.76 -16.50
C ASN A 457 30.42 -23.26 -16.33
N ASP A 458 29.18 -22.81 -16.15
CA ASP A 458 28.91 -21.41 -15.88
C ASP A 458 28.85 -21.12 -14.37
N GLU A 459 29.24 -19.90 -14.01
CA GLU A 459 29.09 -19.34 -12.67
C GLU A 459 28.69 -17.87 -12.79
N HIS A 460 27.73 -17.44 -11.96
CA HIS A 460 27.27 -16.06 -11.89
C HIS A 460 27.10 -15.62 -10.44
N ILE A 461 27.32 -14.33 -10.19
CA ILE A 461 27.11 -13.65 -8.92
C ILE A 461 26.44 -12.31 -9.23
N SER A 462 25.31 -12.03 -8.59
CA SER A 462 24.66 -10.71 -8.62
C SER A 462 24.67 -10.07 -7.24
N VAL A 463 24.97 -8.78 -7.19
CA VAL A 463 24.96 -7.98 -5.96
C VAL A 463 24.29 -6.62 -6.17
N PHE A 464 23.69 -6.06 -5.13
CA PHE A 464 23.00 -4.77 -5.15
C PHE A 464 23.40 -3.89 -3.97
N GLU A 465 23.60 -2.60 -4.19
CA GLU A 465 23.91 -1.61 -3.14
C GLU A 465 22.73 -0.66 -2.92
N PRO A 466 22.01 -0.76 -1.78
CA PRO A 466 20.76 -0.02 -1.59
C PRO A 466 20.89 1.50 -1.54
N THR A 467 22.05 2.06 -1.16
CA THR A 467 22.17 3.52 -0.98
C THR A 467 22.36 4.28 -2.29
N SER A 468 22.99 3.64 -3.28
CA SER A 468 23.25 4.17 -4.61
C SER A 468 22.38 3.53 -5.69
N ASN A 469 21.55 2.54 -5.30
CA ASN A 469 20.66 1.79 -6.19
C ASN A 469 21.42 1.12 -7.35
N MET A 470 22.68 0.72 -7.09
CA MET A 470 23.57 0.10 -8.09
C MET A 470 23.46 -1.42 -8.05
N SER A 471 23.53 -2.06 -9.22
CA SER A 471 23.74 -3.51 -9.32
C SER A 471 25.07 -3.84 -9.97
N LEU A 472 25.66 -4.97 -9.59
CA LEU A 472 26.86 -5.54 -10.16
C LEU A 472 26.62 -7.03 -10.41
N ASP A 473 26.79 -7.42 -11.66
CA ASP A 473 26.73 -8.80 -12.12
C ASP A 473 28.11 -9.23 -12.59
N MET A 474 28.53 -10.41 -12.12
CA MET A 474 29.76 -11.06 -12.58
C MET A 474 29.38 -12.44 -13.10
N SER A 475 29.76 -12.78 -14.32
CA SER A 475 29.62 -14.13 -14.87
C SER A 475 30.93 -14.65 -15.47
N ALA A 476 31.16 -15.95 -15.37
CA ALA A 476 32.23 -16.62 -16.08
C ALA A 476 31.76 -18.00 -16.58
N GLY A 477 32.27 -18.41 -17.73
CA GLY A 477 31.82 -19.64 -18.38
C GLY A 477 32.65 -20.02 -19.59
N LEU A 478 32.38 -21.20 -20.13
CA LEU A 478 32.97 -21.67 -21.37
C LEU A 478 32.19 -21.14 -22.57
N ASP A 479 32.89 -20.50 -23.49
CA ASP A 479 32.32 -20.02 -24.73
C ASP A 479 33.30 -20.27 -25.88
N THR A 480 32.87 -21.01 -26.90
CA THR A 480 33.72 -21.31 -28.07
C THR A 480 33.69 -20.22 -29.13
N ASN A 481 32.76 -19.28 -29.06
CA ASN A 481 32.63 -18.18 -30.02
C ASN A 481 33.81 -17.22 -29.88
N GLU A 482 34.18 -16.57 -30.97
CA GLU A 482 35.20 -15.53 -30.95
C GLU A 482 34.68 -14.33 -30.14
N ILE A 483 35.57 -13.60 -29.45
CA ILE A 483 35.16 -12.47 -28.60
C ILE A 483 34.35 -11.41 -29.38
N ASN A 484 34.64 -11.24 -30.66
CA ASN A 484 33.93 -10.29 -31.52
C ASN A 484 32.47 -10.69 -31.73
N GLU A 485 32.15 -11.99 -31.75
CA GLU A 485 30.77 -12.48 -31.86
C GLU A 485 30.02 -12.26 -30.55
N ILE A 486 30.66 -12.58 -29.42
CA ILE A 486 30.12 -12.32 -28.06
C ILE A 486 29.79 -10.84 -27.87
N VAL A 487 30.72 -9.96 -28.23
CA VAL A 487 30.54 -8.50 -28.12
C VAL A 487 29.46 -8.03 -29.08
N LYS A 488 29.43 -8.56 -30.31
CA LYS A 488 28.41 -8.21 -31.29
C LYS A 488 27.00 -8.49 -30.77
N GLU A 489 26.75 -9.70 -30.25
CA GLU A 489 25.45 -10.07 -29.67
C GLU A 489 25.02 -9.12 -28.54
N ARG A 490 25.97 -8.68 -27.71
CA ARG A 490 25.71 -7.75 -26.60
C ARG A 490 25.45 -6.32 -27.04
N VAL A 491 26.11 -5.88 -28.09
CA VAL A 491 26.03 -4.51 -28.61
C VAL A 491 24.84 -4.33 -29.56
N GLU A 492 24.34 -5.39 -30.17
CA GLU A 492 23.20 -5.35 -31.10
C GLU A 492 21.96 -4.68 -30.48
N LYS A 493 21.67 -4.94 -29.19
CA LYS A 493 20.55 -4.29 -28.49
C LYS A 493 20.64 -2.77 -28.52
N PHE A 494 21.84 -2.20 -28.62
CA PHE A 494 22.07 -0.75 -28.68
C PHE A 494 21.95 -0.17 -30.09
N ILE A 495 22.12 -1.00 -31.12
CA ILE A 495 21.99 -0.57 -32.53
C ILE A 495 20.52 -0.28 -32.86
N GLU A 496 19.63 -1.07 -32.28
CA GLU A 496 18.18 -0.99 -32.46
C GLU A 496 17.48 -0.08 -31.43
N ASP A 497 18.21 0.39 -30.41
CA ASP A 497 17.69 1.25 -29.35
C ASP A 497 17.41 2.67 -29.88
N ASP A 498 16.14 3.04 -29.93
CA ASP A 498 15.69 4.36 -30.41
C ASP A 498 16.18 5.50 -29.51
N GLU A 499 16.40 5.29 -28.21
CA GLU A 499 16.89 6.32 -27.30
C GLU A 499 18.35 6.68 -27.63
N ILE A 500 19.14 5.69 -28.06
CA ILE A 500 20.50 5.92 -28.54
C ILE A 500 20.47 6.62 -29.91
N ARG A 501 19.58 6.20 -30.82
CA ARG A 501 19.43 6.83 -32.15
C ARG A 501 18.98 8.28 -32.06
N MET A 502 18.15 8.59 -31.08
CA MET A 502 17.67 9.94 -30.76
C MET A 502 18.71 10.77 -29.99
N GLY A 503 19.81 10.17 -29.54
CA GLY A 503 20.88 10.85 -28.81
C GLY A 503 20.56 11.11 -27.33
N LEU A 504 19.58 10.42 -26.76
CA LEU A 504 19.27 10.46 -25.33
C LEU A 504 20.30 9.68 -24.50
N ALA A 505 20.93 8.68 -25.10
CA ALA A 505 22.06 7.94 -24.54
C ALA A 505 23.21 7.82 -25.53
N GLN A 506 24.43 7.66 -25.01
CA GLN A 506 25.64 7.45 -25.78
C GLN A 506 26.27 6.11 -25.43
N VAL A 507 26.76 5.41 -26.45
CA VAL A 507 27.49 4.15 -26.29
C VAL A 507 28.94 4.32 -26.71
N LYS A 508 29.88 3.95 -25.83
CA LYS A 508 31.31 3.88 -26.12
C LYS A 508 31.77 2.44 -26.03
N ILE A 509 32.52 1.99 -27.04
CA ILE A 509 33.04 0.62 -27.12
C ILE A 509 34.55 0.71 -27.30
N LYS A 510 35.30 0.01 -26.47
CA LYS A 510 36.77 -0.06 -26.53
C LYS A 510 37.23 -1.51 -26.47
N SER A 511 38.30 -1.84 -27.18
CA SER A 511 38.96 -3.13 -27.08
C SER A 511 40.45 -3.01 -26.76
N ALA A 512 41.00 -4.04 -26.13
CA ALA A 512 42.43 -4.16 -25.87
C ALA A 512 42.87 -5.62 -25.90
N LYS A 513 44.17 -5.85 -26.02
CA LYS A 513 44.77 -7.19 -25.89
C LYS A 513 45.95 -7.14 -24.92
N TYR A 514 46.07 -8.17 -24.09
CA TYR A 514 47.18 -8.31 -23.15
C TYR A 514 47.47 -9.77 -22.88
N ASN A 515 48.71 -10.23 -23.13
CA ASN A 515 49.18 -11.59 -22.85
C ASN A 515 48.19 -12.71 -23.25
N GLY A 516 47.60 -12.61 -24.44
CA GLY A 516 46.65 -13.60 -24.97
C GLY A 516 45.19 -13.42 -24.51
N ALA A 517 44.93 -12.50 -23.57
CA ALA A 517 43.57 -12.07 -23.23
C ALA A 517 43.08 -11.02 -24.23
N ASN A 518 41.83 -11.15 -24.67
CA ASN A 518 41.12 -10.10 -25.40
C ASN A 518 40.12 -9.45 -24.46
N LEU A 519 40.07 -8.11 -24.47
CA LEU A 519 39.24 -7.32 -23.57
C LEU A 519 38.35 -6.39 -24.37
N TYR A 520 37.12 -6.22 -23.90
CA TYR A 520 36.21 -5.17 -24.32
C TYR A 520 35.66 -4.42 -23.12
N TYR A 521 35.47 -3.12 -23.29
CA TYR A 521 34.74 -2.24 -22.40
C TYR A 521 33.59 -1.59 -23.18
N ILE A 522 32.37 -1.74 -22.69
CA ILE A 522 31.17 -1.15 -23.25
C ILE A 522 30.55 -0.24 -22.18
N GLU A 523 30.27 1.00 -22.55
CA GLU A 523 29.67 2.01 -21.68
C GLU A 523 28.45 2.58 -22.37
N LYS A 524 27.26 2.49 -21.75
CA LYS A 524 26.05 3.23 -22.12
C LYS A 524 25.75 4.26 -21.04
N GLU A 525 25.82 5.54 -21.37
CA GLU A 525 25.41 6.61 -20.46
C GLU A 525 24.30 7.47 -21.07
N TYR A 526 23.22 7.65 -20.33
CA TYR A 526 22.16 8.61 -20.63
C TYR A 526 22.62 10.04 -20.35
N ASN A 527 22.16 10.96 -21.21
CA ASN A 527 22.30 12.39 -21.00
C ASN A 527 20.98 12.94 -20.45
N LEU A 528 21.00 13.29 -19.16
CA LEU A 528 19.82 13.82 -18.46
C LEU A 528 19.30 15.11 -19.10
N ASP A 529 20.16 15.99 -19.61
CA ASP A 529 19.74 17.21 -20.29
C ASP A 529 19.04 16.89 -21.61
N ALA A 530 19.53 15.89 -22.35
CA ALA A 530 18.89 15.44 -23.59
C ALA A 530 17.51 14.82 -23.32
N ILE A 531 17.39 13.99 -22.28
CA ILE A 531 16.10 13.44 -21.83
C ILE A 531 15.14 14.57 -21.47
N ASN A 532 15.58 15.52 -20.64
CA ASN A 532 14.76 16.65 -20.19
C ASN A 532 14.29 17.53 -21.37
N ASN A 533 15.16 17.79 -22.35
CA ASN A 533 14.79 18.53 -23.56
C ASN A 533 13.75 17.75 -24.38
N PHE A 534 13.99 16.45 -24.61
CA PHE A 534 13.08 15.60 -25.37
C PHE A 534 11.68 15.53 -24.76
N VAL A 535 11.57 15.29 -23.45
CA VAL A 535 10.25 15.26 -22.80
C VAL A 535 9.58 16.64 -22.83
N ASN A 536 10.33 17.74 -22.73
CA ASN A 536 9.72 19.07 -22.82
C ASN A 536 9.16 19.39 -24.22
N GLU A 537 9.64 18.74 -25.27
CA GLU A 537 9.15 18.90 -26.65
C GLU A 537 7.90 18.05 -26.96
N ASP A 538 7.74 16.89 -26.30
CA ASP A 538 6.58 16.00 -26.47
C ASP A 538 5.95 15.68 -25.12
N GLU A 539 4.84 16.36 -24.80
CA GLU A 539 4.12 16.24 -23.53
C GLU A 539 3.69 14.81 -23.19
N THR A 540 3.50 13.94 -24.18
CA THR A 540 3.07 12.55 -23.98
C THR A 540 4.17 11.61 -23.46
N LYS A 541 5.45 12.03 -23.53
CA LYS A 541 6.58 11.21 -23.12
C LYS A 541 6.94 11.39 -21.66
N VAL A 542 7.16 10.28 -20.96
CA VAL A 542 7.54 10.24 -19.55
C VAL A 542 8.64 9.21 -19.35
N TYR A 543 9.67 9.58 -18.61
CA TYR A 543 10.77 8.74 -18.18
C TYR A 543 10.77 8.58 -16.66
N ASP A 544 11.07 7.37 -16.20
CA ASP A 544 11.42 7.07 -14.81
C ASP A 544 12.94 6.93 -14.71
N LEU A 545 13.59 7.96 -14.17
CA LEU A 545 15.04 8.06 -14.06
C LEU A 545 15.63 7.13 -12.99
N GLU A 546 14.81 6.56 -12.10
CA GLU A 546 15.23 5.53 -11.14
C GLU A 546 15.26 4.14 -11.80
N LYS A 547 14.45 3.92 -12.83
CA LYS A 547 14.44 2.68 -13.64
C LYS A 547 15.39 2.72 -14.82
N LEU A 548 15.60 3.90 -15.41
CA LEU A 548 16.54 4.10 -16.51
C LEU A 548 17.98 3.96 -16.01
N LYS A 549 18.79 3.12 -16.64
CA LYS A 549 20.11 2.71 -16.14
C LYS A 549 21.24 3.00 -17.11
N ASN A 550 22.30 3.60 -16.60
CA ASN A 550 23.62 3.57 -17.23
C ASN A 550 24.22 2.18 -17.05
N GLU A 551 24.92 1.68 -18.08
CA GLU A 551 25.51 0.34 -18.10
C GLU A 551 27.03 0.44 -18.34
N TYR A 552 27.81 -0.27 -17.53
CA TYR A 552 29.26 -0.37 -17.66
C TYR A 552 29.66 -1.84 -17.67
N GLU A 553 30.16 -2.33 -18.79
CA GLU A 553 30.42 -3.74 -19.01
C GLU A 553 31.86 -4.00 -19.44
N TYR A 554 32.52 -4.92 -18.74
CA TYR A 554 33.84 -5.44 -19.09
C TYR A 554 33.72 -6.90 -19.51
N ILE A 555 34.19 -7.23 -20.70
CA ILE A 555 34.19 -8.60 -21.26
C ILE A 555 35.63 -9.00 -21.50
N ILE A 556 36.06 -10.11 -20.91
CA ILE A 556 37.43 -10.61 -21.01
C ILE A 556 37.35 -12.05 -21.50
N LYS A 557 38.08 -12.38 -22.58
CA LYS A 557 38.19 -13.74 -23.10
C LYS A 557 39.63 -14.22 -23.04
N ILE A 558 39.84 -15.39 -22.45
CA ILE A 558 41.15 -16.07 -22.33
C ILE A 558 40.98 -17.51 -22.81
N GLY A 559 41.49 -17.81 -24.00
CA GLY A 559 41.25 -19.11 -24.62
C GLY A 559 39.75 -19.34 -24.84
N LYS A 560 39.16 -20.33 -24.15
CA LYS A 560 37.73 -20.66 -24.21
C LYS A 560 36.93 -20.09 -23.02
N ASP A 561 37.60 -19.51 -22.04
CA ASP A 561 36.92 -18.93 -20.87
C ASP A 561 36.55 -17.48 -21.18
N THR A 562 35.31 -17.12 -20.88
CA THR A 562 34.79 -15.75 -20.95
C THR A 562 34.43 -15.29 -19.55
N TYR A 563 34.80 -14.06 -19.20
CA TYR A 563 34.51 -13.40 -17.93
C TYR A 563 33.83 -12.07 -18.23
N ILE A 564 32.72 -11.79 -17.55
CA ILE A 564 31.90 -10.60 -17.80
C ILE A 564 31.60 -9.93 -16.47
N GLN A 565 31.83 -8.63 -16.39
CA GLN A 565 31.43 -7.77 -15.28
C GLN A 565 30.50 -6.70 -15.82
N SER A 566 29.26 -6.64 -15.35
CA SER A 566 28.29 -5.60 -15.71
C SER A 566 27.89 -4.81 -14.47
N ILE A 567 27.95 -3.49 -14.53
CA ILE A 567 27.52 -2.59 -13.46
C ILE A 567 26.40 -1.72 -14.00
N MET A 568 25.27 -1.66 -13.30
CA MET A 568 24.17 -0.77 -13.64
C MET A 568 24.03 0.32 -12.59
N LEU A 569 23.85 1.56 -13.05
CA LEU A 569 23.67 2.75 -12.21
C LEU A 569 22.47 3.56 -12.73
N PRO A 570 21.41 3.76 -11.95
CA PRO A 570 20.28 4.57 -12.37
C PRO A 570 20.67 6.00 -12.73
N VAL A 571 19.97 6.59 -13.69
CA VAL A 571 20.21 7.98 -14.12
C VAL A 571 19.98 8.96 -12.95
N ALA A 572 18.92 8.73 -12.16
CA ALA A 572 18.64 9.49 -10.94
C ALA A 572 19.79 9.45 -9.90
N ASN A 573 20.59 8.37 -9.89
CA ASN A 573 21.68 8.16 -8.94
C ASN A 573 23.08 8.44 -9.52
N SER A 574 23.16 8.99 -10.73
CA SER A 574 24.41 9.21 -11.45
C SER A 574 25.19 10.44 -10.94
N THR A 575 25.79 10.31 -9.76
CA THR A 575 26.66 11.32 -9.15
C THR A 575 28.14 11.05 -9.41
N SER A 576 29.00 12.05 -9.29
CA SER A 576 30.46 11.86 -9.36
C SER A 576 30.97 10.82 -8.35
N LYS A 577 30.36 10.76 -7.17
CA LYS A 577 30.69 9.78 -6.13
C LYS A 577 30.33 8.35 -6.56
N ASN A 578 29.14 8.15 -7.14
CA ASN A 578 28.72 6.83 -7.61
C ASN A 578 29.49 6.39 -8.88
N LYS A 579 29.82 7.32 -9.79
CA LYS A 579 30.72 7.02 -10.92
C LYS A 579 32.12 6.60 -10.44
N LEU A 580 32.64 7.21 -9.38
CA LEU A 580 33.89 6.74 -8.74
C LEU A 580 33.75 5.33 -8.15
N LYS A 581 32.58 4.96 -7.59
CA LYS A 581 32.33 3.58 -7.13
C LYS A 581 32.40 2.59 -8.30
N VAL A 582 31.80 2.90 -9.45
CA VAL A 582 31.89 2.08 -10.68
C VAL A 582 33.36 1.83 -11.04
N ASN A 583 34.16 2.88 -11.14
CA ASN A 583 35.58 2.77 -11.47
C ASN A 583 36.36 1.95 -10.43
N ASN A 584 36.10 2.17 -9.14
CA ASN A 584 36.76 1.43 -8.06
C ASN A 584 36.48 -0.08 -8.13
N ILE A 585 35.29 -0.51 -8.56
CA ILE A 585 34.98 -1.94 -8.75
C ILE A 585 35.89 -2.53 -9.81
N TRP A 586 36.01 -1.88 -10.97
CA TRP A 586 36.91 -2.32 -12.03
C TRP A 586 38.38 -2.33 -11.55
N GLU A 587 38.82 -1.27 -10.85
CA GLU A 587 40.19 -1.16 -10.36
C GLU A 587 40.59 -2.23 -9.33
N ASN A 588 39.60 -2.84 -8.67
CA ASN A 588 39.81 -3.93 -7.72
C ASN A 588 39.54 -5.31 -8.32
N THR A 589 39.23 -5.40 -9.62
CA THR A 589 38.88 -6.64 -10.29
C THR A 589 40.13 -7.41 -10.74
N PHE A 590 40.13 -8.72 -10.50
CA PHE A 590 41.16 -9.67 -10.92
C PHE A 590 40.52 -10.82 -11.69
N VAL A 591 41.07 -11.14 -12.85
CA VAL A 591 40.69 -12.29 -13.69
C VAL A 591 41.95 -13.09 -13.98
N ASN A 592 41.97 -14.37 -13.60
CA ASN A 592 43.14 -15.25 -13.65
C ASN A 592 44.39 -14.60 -13.04
N GLU A 593 44.25 -14.07 -11.82
CA GLU A 593 45.31 -13.37 -11.05
C GLU A 593 45.79 -12.04 -11.65
N VAL A 594 45.31 -11.65 -12.84
CA VAL A 594 45.67 -10.38 -13.49
C VAL A 594 44.62 -9.32 -13.17
N ASN A 595 45.09 -8.15 -12.72
CA ASN A 595 44.27 -6.95 -12.64
C ASN A 595 44.51 -6.10 -13.89
N TYR A 596 43.56 -6.17 -14.84
CA TYR A 596 43.68 -5.52 -16.13
C TYR A 596 43.56 -3.99 -16.07
N SER A 597 43.07 -3.40 -14.97
CA SER A 597 43.08 -1.94 -14.80
C SER A 597 44.49 -1.39 -14.51
N LYS A 598 45.40 -2.23 -14.00
CA LYS A 598 46.75 -1.84 -13.57
C LYS A 598 47.83 -2.14 -14.60
N VAL A 599 47.50 -2.80 -15.69
CA VAL A 599 48.43 -3.08 -16.80
C VAL A 599 48.31 -2.00 -17.86
N ASN A 600 49.38 -1.79 -18.64
CA ASN A 600 49.37 -0.83 -19.72
C ASN A 600 48.61 -1.38 -20.94
N LEU A 601 47.31 -1.09 -21.01
CA LEU A 601 46.45 -1.44 -22.14
C LEU A 601 46.41 -0.33 -23.18
N GLN A 602 46.66 -0.69 -24.43
CA GLN A 602 46.42 0.19 -25.58
C GLN A 602 44.98 -0.01 -26.06
N TRP A 603 44.08 0.84 -25.57
CA TRP A 603 42.66 0.78 -25.94
C TRP A 603 42.42 1.29 -27.36
N LYS A 604 41.75 0.48 -28.18
CA LYS A 604 41.23 0.86 -29.49
C LYS A 604 39.75 1.16 -29.37
N GLU A 605 39.32 2.32 -29.86
CA GLU A 605 37.91 2.70 -29.90
C GLU A 605 37.20 2.07 -31.12
N HIS A 606 35.92 1.77 -30.94
CA HIS A 606 35.06 1.17 -31.95
C HIS A 606 33.77 1.98 -32.09
N ASN A 607 33.29 2.13 -33.33
CA ASN A 607 31.98 2.69 -33.59
C ASN A 607 30.90 1.62 -33.45
N LEU A 608 29.76 1.98 -32.87
CA LEU A 608 28.58 1.11 -32.74
C LEU A 608 28.16 0.47 -34.08
N LYS A 609 28.26 1.22 -35.19
CA LYS A 609 27.92 0.75 -36.55
C LYS A 609 28.86 -0.34 -37.10
N GLU A 610 30.01 -0.59 -36.47
CA GLU A 610 30.90 -1.71 -36.84
C GLU A 610 30.26 -3.07 -36.54
N PHE A 611 29.27 -3.12 -35.66
CA PHE A 611 28.64 -4.35 -35.17
C PHE A 611 27.29 -4.65 -35.83
N ASP A 612 26.87 -3.85 -36.80
CA ASP A 612 25.59 -4.00 -37.50
C ASP A 612 25.55 -5.28 -38.37
N LYS A 613 24.50 -6.10 -38.20
CA LYS A 613 24.27 -7.35 -38.94
C LYS A 613 23.95 -7.11 -40.42
N GLU A 614 23.35 -5.98 -40.78
CA GLU A 614 22.90 -5.70 -42.16
C GLU A 614 24.02 -5.16 -43.09
N ARG A 615 25.22 -4.94 -42.56
CA ARG A 615 26.39 -4.42 -43.31
C ARG A 615 27.38 -5.49 -43.78
N LYS A 616 26.96 -6.75 -43.93
CA LYS A 616 27.80 -7.81 -44.54
C LYS A 616 27.52 -8.00 -46.02
#